data_AF-A0AAU0SCA1-F1
#
_entry.id   AF-A0AAU0SCA1-F1
#
_cell.length_a   1.000
_cell.length_b   1.000
_cell.length_c   1.000
_cell.angle_alpha   90.00
_cell.angle_beta   90.00
_cell.angle_gamma   90.00
#
_symmetry.space_group_name_H-M   'P 1'
#
loop_
_entity.id
_entity.type
_entity.pdbx_description
1 polymer ?
#
loop_
_entity_poly.entity_id
_entity_poly.type
_entity_poly.pdbx_seq_one_letter_code
_entity_poly.pdbx_strand_id
1 'polypeptide(L)'
;MPNQSRLLADTLWLLTARSRGGNHWVSNVHSRIETVAIGGCHYPSSLLQASEAGESYVASPRSTWLRYAREEAIRHWPAAGLLKHVCSMLFAPLSLLLHGAGLDRAVIIANQLISTNLYPRWQGSDLSAMSKQLCNTHPDRPLMLRNICPQVDPQLFAHLNEQGWILIPTRMVYLCDPAHEHVSKHNHVKKDARLLADGQVSVVSHEQLQVQDLLPLRDLFRQLFITKHSPLNPDFSPEFFQLCLETGFLELHGLRWQGRWVGVLGLYAHADSGWLTTPLIGYDTSLPQELGLYRRLMALLLAQAKQRRLRLHYSSGAAQFKRARGGVPALEYSAVYEQHLPQGQKRYLQLFAKTLQRCAPPVLRRADQL
;
A
#
# COMPACT_ATOMS: atom_id res chain seq x y z
N MET A 1 24.81 0.83 -10.48
CA MET A 1 23.78 1.40 -11.38
C MET A 1 22.38 1.43 -10.75
N PRO A 2 21.82 0.33 -10.15
CA PRO A 2 20.44 0.34 -9.61
C PRO A 2 20.20 1.36 -8.49
N ASN A 3 21.21 1.63 -7.66
CA ASN A 3 21.08 2.51 -6.50
C ASN A 3 20.97 4.00 -6.85
N GLN A 4 21.53 4.44 -8.00
CA GLN A 4 21.53 5.86 -8.38
C GLN A 4 20.18 6.30 -8.95
N SER A 5 19.56 5.48 -9.81
CA SER A 5 18.21 5.78 -10.35
C SER A 5 17.18 5.87 -9.23
N ARG A 6 17.27 4.98 -8.23
CA ARG A 6 16.35 4.99 -7.09
C ARG A 6 16.52 6.23 -6.21
N LEU A 7 17.76 6.60 -5.90
CA LEU A 7 18.05 7.81 -5.14
C LEU A 7 17.53 9.06 -5.85
N LEU A 8 17.69 9.14 -7.18
CA LEU A 8 17.14 10.22 -8.00
C LEU A 8 15.61 10.25 -7.90
N ALA A 9 14.95 9.10 -8.10
CA ALA A 9 13.49 8.97 -8.00
C ALA A 9 12.95 9.43 -6.65
N ASP A 10 13.54 8.92 -5.55
CA ASP A 10 13.14 9.28 -4.19
C ASP A 10 13.40 10.76 -3.87
N THR A 11 14.52 11.31 -4.35
CA THR A 11 14.86 12.73 -4.16
C THR A 11 13.88 13.64 -4.91
N LEU A 12 13.61 13.34 -6.18
CA LEU A 12 12.66 14.12 -6.99
C LEU A 12 11.25 14.01 -6.43
N TRP A 13 10.83 12.81 -6.04
CA TRP A 13 9.56 12.58 -5.34
C TRP A 13 9.46 13.48 -4.11
N LEU A 14 10.47 13.45 -3.23
CA LEU A 14 10.47 14.16 -1.95
C LEU A 14 10.49 15.68 -2.13
N LEU A 15 11.41 16.20 -2.93
CA LEU A 15 11.53 17.65 -3.13
C LEU A 15 10.25 18.25 -3.72
N THR A 16 9.66 17.58 -4.71
CA THR A 16 8.43 18.05 -5.35
C THR A 16 7.24 17.97 -4.40
N ALA A 17 7.12 16.87 -3.63
CA ALA A 17 6.01 16.71 -2.68
C ALA A 17 6.10 17.72 -1.52
N ARG A 18 7.31 18.09 -1.09
CA ARG A 18 7.50 19.16 -0.09
C ARG A 18 7.03 20.52 -0.60
N SER A 19 7.27 20.84 -1.87
CA SER A 19 6.87 22.12 -2.43
C SER A 19 5.40 22.17 -2.85
N ARG A 20 4.84 21.05 -3.33
CA ARG A 20 3.50 21.01 -3.96
C ARG A 20 2.44 20.27 -3.15
N GLY A 21 2.83 19.62 -2.05
CA GLY A 21 1.95 18.75 -1.26
C GLY A 21 1.83 17.34 -1.83
N GLY A 22 1.24 16.43 -1.04
CA GLY A 22 1.02 15.04 -1.44
C GLY A 22 0.04 14.88 -2.61
N ASN A 23 -0.90 15.82 -2.76
CA ASN A 23 -1.91 15.82 -3.81
C ASN A 23 -1.33 16.00 -5.21
N HIS A 24 -0.08 16.48 -5.31
CA HIS A 24 0.66 16.50 -6.56
C HIS A 24 0.92 15.09 -7.11
N TRP A 25 1.17 14.12 -6.24
CA TRP A 25 1.42 12.72 -6.63
C TRP A 25 0.16 11.85 -6.56
N VAL A 26 -0.70 12.12 -5.59
CA VAL A 26 -1.93 11.33 -5.36
C VAL A 26 -3.09 12.27 -5.14
N SER A 27 -3.93 12.45 -6.16
CA SER A 27 -4.93 13.53 -6.23
C SER A 27 -5.89 13.62 -5.04
N ASN A 28 -6.16 12.51 -4.38
CA ASN A 28 -7.01 12.42 -3.18
C ASN A 28 -6.21 12.30 -1.87
N VAL A 29 -5.04 12.92 -1.79
CA VAL A 29 -4.20 13.01 -0.59
C VAL A 29 -3.81 14.46 -0.29
N HIS A 30 -4.63 15.15 0.50
CA HIS A 30 -4.37 16.55 0.86
C HIS A 30 -3.47 16.64 2.09
N SER A 31 -2.18 16.37 1.88
CA SER A 31 -1.16 16.37 2.94
C SER A 31 -0.01 17.33 2.66
N ARG A 32 0.51 17.94 3.72
CA ARG A 32 1.83 18.56 3.71
C ARG A 32 2.87 17.46 3.83
N ILE A 33 3.91 17.51 3.00
CA ILE A 33 5.05 16.59 3.10
C ILE A 33 6.22 17.31 3.75
N GLU A 34 6.76 16.69 4.79
CA GLU A 34 7.98 17.09 5.47
C GLU A 34 9.07 16.04 5.26
N THR A 35 10.27 16.32 5.77
CA THR A 35 11.41 15.41 5.73
C THR A 35 11.83 15.01 7.13
N VAL A 36 12.15 13.72 7.28
CA VAL A 36 12.78 13.17 8.48
C VAL A 36 14.05 12.42 8.09
N ALA A 37 15.09 12.54 8.91
CA ALA A 37 16.33 11.80 8.73
C ALA A 37 16.27 10.49 9.52
N ILE A 38 16.56 9.36 8.88
CA ILE A 38 16.59 8.03 9.50
C ILE A 38 17.79 7.29 8.92
N GLY A 39 18.71 6.80 9.76
CA GLY A 39 19.89 6.06 9.29
C GLY A 39 20.76 6.82 8.27
N GLY A 40 20.83 8.16 8.38
CA GLY A 40 21.58 9.01 7.45
C GLY A 40 20.89 9.30 6.10
N CYS A 41 19.69 8.77 5.86
CA CYS A 41 18.89 9.04 4.67
C CYS A 41 17.68 9.92 4.99
N HIS A 42 17.15 10.60 3.97
CA HIS A 42 15.97 11.45 4.08
C HIS A 42 14.72 10.74 3.58
N TYR A 43 13.69 10.70 4.42
CA TYR A 43 12.39 10.09 4.11
C TYR A 43 11.26 11.11 4.19
N PRO A 44 10.18 10.90 3.42
CA PRO A 44 9.00 11.74 3.53
C PRO A 44 8.20 11.45 4.79
N SER A 45 7.70 12.49 5.45
CA SER A 45 6.67 12.38 6.47
C SER A 45 5.42 13.13 6.02
N SER A 46 4.30 12.44 5.90
CA SER A 46 3.04 13.06 5.46
C SER A 46 2.20 13.50 6.65
N LEU A 47 1.73 14.75 6.60
CA LEU A 47 0.84 15.34 7.57
C LEU A 47 -0.44 15.75 6.84
N LEU A 48 -1.53 15.05 7.14
CA LEU A 48 -2.83 15.39 6.58
C LEU A 48 -3.25 16.80 7.02
N GLN A 49 -3.75 17.61 6.08
CA GLN A 49 -4.20 18.97 6.38
C GLN A 49 -5.55 18.94 7.10
N ALA A 50 -6.48 18.14 6.57
CA ALA A 50 -7.79 17.89 7.16
C ALA A 50 -8.24 16.45 6.86
N SER A 51 -8.99 15.85 7.78
CA SER A 51 -9.52 14.50 7.59
C SER A 51 -10.83 14.52 6.79
N GLU A 52 -10.75 14.83 5.49
CA GLU A 52 -11.91 14.89 4.58
C GLU A 52 -12.41 13.51 4.15
N ALA A 53 -13.67 13.41 3.70
CA ALA A 53 -14.32 12.13 3.42
C ALA A 53 -13.62 11.31 2.32
N GLY A 54 -13.06 11.96 1.30
CA GLY A 54 -12.42 11.34 0.14
C GLY A 54 -10.94 11.02 0.29
N GLU A 55 -10.33 11.29 1.45
CA GLU A 55 -8.89 11.08 1.65
C GLU A 55 -8.50 9.62 1.47
N SER A 56 -7.44 9.40 0.71
CA SER A 56 -6.95 8.05 0.49
C SER A 56 -6.49 7.38 1.79
N TYR A 57 -6.72 6.07 1.90
CA TYR A 57 -6.22 5.28 3.03
C TYR A 57 -4.69 5.33 3.15
N VAL A 58 -3.95 5.69 2.09
CA VAL A 58 -2.48 5.76 2.18
C VAL A 58 -1.98 6.92 3.06
N ALA A 59 -2.82 7.93 3.30
CA ALA A 59 -2.48 9.10 4.11
C ALA A 59 -3.46 9.37 5.26
N SER A 60 -4.67 8.78 5.23
CA SER A 60 -5.67 8.95 6.26
C SER A 60 -5.85 7.67 7.10
N PRO A 61 -5.46 7.69 8.39
CA PRO A 61 -5.74 6.61 9.32
C PRO A 61 -7.24 6.35 9.49
N ARG A 62 -8.07 7.39 9.40
CA ARG A 62 -9.52 7.28 9.41
C ARG A 62 -10.04 6.53 8.19
N SER A 63 -9.52 6.83 7.00
CA SER A 63 -9.89 6.08 5.81
C SER A 63 -9.42 4.63 5.90
N THR A 64 -8.21 4.39 6.41
CA THR A 64 -7.65 3.04 6.63
C THR A 64 -8.53 2.16 7.52
N TRP A 65 -8.85 2.62 8.73
CA TRP A 65 -9.50 1.76 9.73
C TRP A 65 -11.02 1.84 9.74
N LEU A 66 -11.60 2.94 9.25
CA LEU A 66 -13.03 3.18 9.37
C LEU A 66 -13.72 3.26 8.02
N ARG A 67 -13.33 4.20 7.14
CA ARG A 67 -14.10 4.44 5.91
C ARG A 67 -13.99 3.29 4.92
N TYR A 68 -12.77 2.83 4.64
CA TYR A 68 -12.53 1.71 3.73
C TYR A 68 -13.14 0.42 4.28
N ALA A 69 -12.93 0.13 5.57
CA ALA A 69 -13.52 -1.02 6.24
C ALA A 69 -15.06 -1.01 6.18
N ARG A 70 -15.68 0.17 6.33
CA ARG A 70 -17.13 0.35 6.19
C ARG A 70 -17.59 0.13 4.74
N GLU A 71 -16.88 0.65 3.74
CA GLU A 71 -17.19 0.42 2.32
C GLU A 71 -17.14 -1.06 1.96
N GLU A 72 -16.09 -1.77 2.37
CA GLU A 72 -15.96 -3.21 2.13
C GLU A 72 -17.05 -4.01 2.87
N ALA A 73 -17.34 -3.68 4.14
CA ALA A 73 -18.41 -4.33 4.89
C ALA A 73 -19.78 -4.17 4.21
N ILE A 74 -20.08 -2.96 3.70
CA ILE A 74 -21.33 -2.70 2.97
C ILE A 74 -21.37 -3.48 1.65
N ARG A 75 -20.24 -3.60 0.94
CA ARG A 75 -20.18 -4.34 -0.34
C ARG A 75 -20.43 -5.83 -0.15
N HIS A 76 -19.88 -6.43 0.91
CA HIS A 76 -19.98 -7.87 1.15
C HIS A 76 -21.25 -8.28 1.93
N TRP A 77 -21.95 -7.34 2.56
CA TRP A 77 -23.18 -7.60 3.30
C TRP A 77 -24.37 -6.83 2.70
N PRO A 78 -24.94 -7.30 1.56
CA PRO A 78 -26.09 -6.68 0.91
C PRO A 78 -27.37 -6.94 1.72
N ALA A 79 -27.50 -6.32 2.88
CA ALA A 79 -28.74 -6.35 3.66
C ALA A 79 -29.51 -5.04 3.52
N ALA A 80 -30.84 -5.15 3.56
CA ALA A 80 -31.81 -4.06 3.48
C ALA A 80 -31.44 -2.86 4.38
N GLY A 81 -31.82 -1.64 3.95
CA GLY A 81 -31.28 -0.36 4.42
C GLY A 81 -31.13 -0.15 5.93
N LEU A 82 -31.94 -0.81 6.78
CA LEU A 82 -31.81 -0.74 8.24
C LEU A 82 -30.48 -1.34 8.75
N LEU A 83 -30.02 -2.46 8.18
CA LEU A 83 -28.78 -3.12 8.61
C LEU A 83 -27.54 -2.27 8.26
N LYS A 84 -27.59 -1.53 7.15
CA LYS A 84 -26.55 -0.56 6.76
C LYS A 84 -26.37 0.55 7.81
N HIS A 85 -27.47 1.03 8.40
CA HIS A 85 -27.42 2.01 9.49
C HIS A 85 -26.83 1.40 10.76
N VAL A 86 -27.22 0.17 11.11
CA VAL A 86 -26.67 -0.56 12.26
C VAL A 86 -25.16 -0.81 12.10
N CYS A 87 -24.71 -1.30 10.93
CA CYS A 87 -23.29 -1.45 10.63
C CYS A 87 -22.53 -0.13 10.74
N SER A 88 -23.15 0.99 10.35
CA SER A 88 -22.55 2.32 10.46
C SER A 88 -22.41 2.78 11.90
N MET A 89 -23.37 2.44 12.77
CA MET A 89 -23.29 2.74 14.21
C MET A 89 -22.18 1.97 14.91
N LEU A 90 -21.81 0.77 14.43
CA LEU A 90 -20.68 0.00 14.97
C LEU A 90 -19.33 0.72 14.82
N PHE A 91 -19.18 1.58 13.81
CA PHE A 91 -17.97 2.38 13.62
C PHE A 91 -17.95 3.68 14.43
N ALA A 92 -19.07 4.12 15.01
CA ALA A 92 -19.13 5.39 15.74
C ALA A 92 -18.25 5.40 17.00
N PRO A 93 -18.24 4.35 17.86
CA PRO A 93 -17.30 4.28 18.98
C PRO A 93 -15.85 4.31 18.49
N LEU A 94 -15.51 3.53 17.46
CA LEU A 94 -14.15 3.52 16.89
C LEU A 94 -13.75 4.88 16.32
N SER A 95 -14.70 5.61 15.73
CA SER A 95 -14.51 6.97 15.23
C SER A 95 -14.17 7.96 16.34
N LEU A 96 -14.89 7.88 17.48
CA LEU A 96 -14.61 8.70 18.66
C LEU A 96 -13.23 8.39 19.24
N LEU A 97 -12.88 7.11 19.36
CA LEU A 97 -11.57 6.70 19.87
C LEU A 97 -10.44 7.16 18.95
N LEU A 98 -10.59 6.99 17.64
CA LEU A 98 -9.60 7.43 16.64
C LEU A 98 -9.40 8.95 16.71
N HIS A 99 -10.48 9.71 16.82
CA HIS A 99 -10.43 11.16 16.93
C HIS A 99 -9.77 11.62 18.24
N GLY A 100 -10.20 11.06 19.38
CA GLY A 100 -9.64 11.37 20.69
C GLY A 100 -8.17 10.96 20.83
N ALA A 101 -7.73 9.96 20.07
CA ALA A 101 -6.32 9.58 19.96
C ALA A 101 -5.47 10.54 19.11
N GLY A 102 -6.10 11.47 18.38
CA GLY A 102 -5.41 12.37 17.46
C GLY A 102 -4.89 11.69 16.20
N LEU A 103 -5.38 10.49 15.85
CA LEU A 103 -4.91 9.75 14.68
C LEU A 103 -5.25 10.45 13.35
N ASP A 104 -6.29 11.29 13.33
CA ASP A 104 -6.64 12.11 12.16
C ASP A 104 -5.52 13.08 11.73
N ARG A 105 -4.61 13.40 12.65
CA ARG A 105 -3.49 14.34 12.45
C ARG A 105 -2.12 13.67 12.59
N ALA A 106 -2.07 12.34 12.62
CA ALA A 106 -0.84 11.59 12.80
C ALA A 106 0.21 11.96 11.74
N VAL A 107 1.48 12.00 12.16
CA VAL A 107 2.61 12.13 11.25
C VAL A 107 2.95 10.73 10.73
N ILE A 108 2.68 10.47 9.46
CA ILE A 108 2.97 9.17 8.85
C ILE A 108 4.37 9.22 8.24
N ILE A 109 5.27 8.43 8.81
CA ILE A 109 6.70 8.42 8.53
C ILE A 109 7.00 7.52 7.33
N ALA A 110 8.00 7.91 6.54
CA ALA A 110 8.45 7.22 5.34
C ALA A 110 7.28 6.86 4.40
N ASN A 111 6.30 7.76 4.31
CA ASN A 111 5.07 7.55 3.56
C ASN A 111 5.23 8.08 2.14
N GLN A 112 5.54 7.19 1.20
CA GLN A 112 5.63 7.54 -0.22
C GLN A 112 4.27 7.56 -0.94
N LEU A 113 3.17 7.56 -0.16
CA LEU A 113 1.79 7.60 -0.64
C LEU A 113 1.40 6.43 -1.55
N ILE A 114 2.12 5.31 -1.45
CA ILE A 114 1.79 4.06 -2.12
C ILE A 114 1.07 3.09 -1.16
N SER A 115 0.45 2.06 -1.72
CA SER A 115 -0.33 1.08 -0.96
C SER A 115 0.52 0.23 -0.03
N THR A 116 1.79 -0.01 -0.39
CA THR A 116 2.76 -0.80 0.38
C THR A 116 4.13 -0.13 0.32
N ASN A 117 4.53 0.52 1.41
CA ASN A 117 5.91 1.01 1.58
C ASN A 117 6.81 -0.15 2.01
N LEU A 118 8.01 -0.22 1.44
CA LEU A 118 9.05 -1.15 1.86
C LEU A 118 10.20 -0.33 2.44
N TYR A 119 10.67 -0.72 3.62
CA TYR A 119 11.71 0.01 4.35
C TYR A 119 13.09 -0.64 4.13
N PRO A 120 14.17 0.14 4.20
CA PRO A 120 15.50 -0.41 4.42
C PRO A 120 15.63 -0.97 5.83
N ARG A 121 16.75 -1.64 6.07
CA ARG A 121 17.11 -2.12 7.41
C ARG A 121 17.56 -0.96 8.29
N TRP A 122 16.63 -0.43 9.08
CA TRP A 122 16.93 0.52 10.14
C TRP A 122 17.36 -0.20 11.42
N GLN A 123 18.36 0.36 12.09
CA GLN A 123 18.77 -0.09 13.41
C GLN A 123 17.82 0.46 14.49
N GLY A 124 17.78 -0.19 15.65
CA GLY A 124 17.01 0.32 16.79
C GLY A 124 17.40 1.76 17.19
N SER A 125 18.69 2.10 17.07
CA SER A 125 19.19 3.47 17.31
C SER A 125 18.63 4.49 16.32
N ASP A 126 18.44 4.12 15.05
CA ASP A 126 17.88 5.01 14.03
C ASP A 126 16.43 5.36 14.36
N LEU A 127 15.64 4.35 14.77
CA LEU A 127 14.25 4.54 15.17
C LEU A 127 14.12 5.39 16.44
N SER A 128 15.02 5.21 17.40
CA SER A 128 15.07 6.01 18.63
C SER A 128 15.44 7.47 18.36
N ALA A 129 16.40 7.71 17.46
CA ALA A 129 16.78 9.06 17.06
C ALA A 129 15.64 9.75 16.30
N MET A 130 15.01 9.03 15.36
CA MET A 130 13.87 9.50 14.58
C MET A 130 12.68 9.84 15.48
N SER A 131 12.29 8.96 16.41
CA SER A 131 11.15 9.22 17.31
C SER A 131 11.42 10.44 18.19
N LYS A 132 12.61 10.56 18.78
CA LYS A 132 13.02 11.74 19.56
C LYS A 132 12.94 13.04 18.74
N GLN A 133 13.47 13.03 17.51
CA GLN A 133 13.40 14.19 16.62
C GLN A 133 11.94 14.59 16.37
N LEU A 134 11.10 13.63 15.98
CA LEU A 134 9.71 13.90 15.60
C LEU A 134 8.84 14.26 16.80
N CYS A 135 9.09 13.72 17.99
CA CYS A 135 8.40 14.15 19.21
C CYS A 135 8.69 15.61 19.55
N ASN A 136 9.89 16.10 19.26
CA ASN A 136 10.25 17.51 19.47
C ASN A 136 9.58 18.43 18.44
N THR A 137 9.51 18.01 17.17
CA THR A 137 8.90 18.84 16.10
C THR A 137 7.37 18.75 16.09
N HIS A 138 6.80 17.64 16.55
CA HIS A 138 5.36 17.36 16.55
C HIS A 138 4.88 16.88 17.93
N PRO A 139 4.95 17.75 18.97
CA PRO A 139 4.70 17.37 20.36
C PRO A 139 3.24 16.96 20.65
N ASP A 140 2.30 17.29 19.77
CA ASP A 140 0.87 17.08 19.93
C ASP A 140 0.28 16.00 19.00
N ARG A 141 1.12 15.35 18.17
CA ARG A 141 0.67 14.39 17.14
C ARG A 141 1.24 12.99 17.38
N PRO A 142 0.42 11.92 17.22
CA PRO A 142 0.94 10.57 17.14
C PRO A 142 1.89 10.43 15.94
N LEU A 143 2.90 9.58 16.08
CA LEU A 143 3.76 9.19 14.98
C LEU A 143 3.31 7.82 14.46
N MET A 144 3.35 7.59 13.15
CA MET A 144 2.83 6.36 12.56
C MET A 144 3.74 5.83 11.45
N LEU A 145 4.02 4.53 11.47
CA LEU A 145 4.63 3.79 10.36
C LEU A 145 3.59 2.81 9.80
N ARG A 146 3.45 2.76 8.48
CA ARG A 146 2.53 1.85 7.79
C ARG A 146 3.25 0.56 7.39
N ASN A 147 2.49 -0.45 7.00
CA ASN A 147 3.00 -1.65 6.34
C ASN A 147 4.04 -2.46 7.13
N ILE A 148 3.87 -2.54 8.45
CA ILE A 148 4.71 -3.36 9.33
C ILE A 148 4.22 -4.80 9.26
N CYS A 149 5.07 -5.72 8.83
CA CYS A 149 4.74 -7.14 8.72
C CYS A 149 5.92 -7.99 9.24
N PRO A 150 5.72 -8.81 10.29
CA PRO A 150 6.83 -9.56 10.91
C PRO A 150 7.48 -10.57 9.96
N GLN A 151 6.76 -11.05 8.94
CA GLN A 151 7.31 -11.95 7.92
C GLN A 151 8.14 -11.22 6.85
N VAL A 152 7.94 -9.90 6.69
CA VAL A 152 8.64 -9.07 5.71
C VAL A 152 9.92 -8.52 6.31
N ASP A 153 9.81 -7.91 7.49
CA ASP A 153 10.92 -7.35 8.27
C ASP A 153 10.73 -7.67 9.77
N PRO A 154 11.22 -8.84 10.23
CA PRO A 154 11.10 -9.24 11.63
C PRO A 154 11.93 -8.35 12.57
N GLN A 155 13.02 -7.74 12.09
CA GLN A 155 13.88 -6.90 12.92
C GLN A 155 13.22 -5.55 13.21
N LEU A 156 12.67 -4.90 12.18
CA LEU A 156 11.89 -3.67 12.36
C LEU A 156 10.70 -3.92 13.29
N PHE A 157 9.99 -5.05 13.10
CA PHE A 157 8.89 -5.44 13.99
C PHE A 157 9.36 -5.59 15.46
N ALA A 158 10.50 -6.23 15.70
CA ALA A 158 11.05 -6.40 17.05
C ALA A 158 11.43 -5.05 17.68
N HIS A 159 12.21 -4.22 16.97
CA HIS A 159 12.63 -2.90 17.47
C HIS A 159 11.44 -2.00 17.80
N LEU A 160 10.38 -2.01 16.98
CA LEU A 160 9.17 -1.21 17.24
C LEU A 160 8.48 -1.67 18.53
N ASN A 161 8.35 -2.98 18.78
CA ASN A 161 7.77 -3.50 20.02
C ASN A 161 8.63 -3.15 21.24
N GLU A 162 9.95 -3.34 21.15
CA GLU A 162 10.90 -3.04 22.24
C GLU A 162 10.88 -1.55 22.63
N GLN A 163 10.67 -0.66 21.65
CA GLN A 163 10.57 0.79 21.86
C GLN A 163 9.14 1.24 22.23
N GLY A 164 8.22 0.30 22.46
CA GLY A 164 6.86 0.59 22.94
C GLY A 164 5.95 1.24 21.89
N TRP A 165 6.18 0.98 20.60
CA TRP A 165 5.22 1.31 19.55
C TRP A 165 4.02 0.36 19.64
N ILE A 166 2.82 0.89 19.43
CA ILE A 166 1.59 0.11 19.44
C ILE A 166 1.31 -0.40 18.03
N LEU A 167 1.31 -1.72 17.85
CA LEU A 167 1.01 -2.35 16.56
C LEU A 167 -0.49 -2.59 16.39
N ILE A 168 -1.10 -1.86 15.46
CA ILE A 168 -2.54 -1.91 15.18
C ILE A 168 -2.76 -2.65 13.86
N PRO A 169 -3.51 -3.78 13.84
CA PRO A 169 -3.79 -4.51 12.60
C PRO A 169 -4.45 -3.61 11.56
N THR A 170 -4.04 -3.76 10.31
CA THR A 170 -4.55 -2.95 9.20
C THR A 170 -5.23 -3.81 8.15
N ARG A 171 -4.58 -4.87 7.66
CA ARG A 171 -5.08 -5.68 6.54
C ARG A 171 -4.40 -7.04 6.47
N MET A 172 -5.02 -7.97 5.75
CA MET A 172 -4.36 -9.22 5.34
C MET A 172 -3.62 -8.99 4.03
N VAL A 173 -2.37 -9.42 3.98
CA VAL A 173 -1.52 -9.41 2.79
C VAL A 173 -1.11 -10.83 2.45
N TYR A 174 -0.53 -11.00 1.27
CA TYR A 174 -0.11 -12.29 0.75
C TYR A 174 1.36 -12.24 0.37
N LEU A 175 2.13 -13.15 0.93
CA LEU A 175 3.58 -13.22 0.72
C LEU A 175 3.90 -14.48 -0.06
N CYS A 176 4.78 -14.38 -1.04
CA CYS A 176 5.20 -15.50 -1.86
C CYS A 176 6.71 -15.42 -2.07
N ASP A 177 7.39 -16.56 -1.97
CA ASP A 177 8.78 -16.69 -2.39
C ASP A 177 8.82 -17.47 -3.71
N PRO A 178 9.04 -16.80 -4.86
CA PRO A 178 9.06 -17.46 -6.16
C PRO A 178 10.20 -18.48 -6.32
N ALA A 179 11.22 -18.44 -5.46
CA ALA A 179 12.31 -19.40 -5.48
C ALA A 179 11.92 -20.75 -4.85
N HIS A 180 10.89 -20.78 -4.01
CA HIS A 180 10.41 -22.03 -3.43
C HIS A 180 9.78 -22.94 -4.48
N GLU A 181 10.21 -24.21 -4.49
CA GLU A 181 9.81 -25.20 -5.50
C GLU A 181 8.28 -25.39 -5.54
N HIS A 182 7.61 -25.37 -4.38
CA HIS A 182 6.16 -25.54 -4.29
C HIS A 182 5.39 -24.47 -5.08
N VAL A 183 5.92 -23.24 -5.20
CA VAL A 183 5.31 -22.16 -5.99
C VAL A 183 5.27 -22.55 -7.47
N SER A 184 6.40 -23.02 -8.00
CA SER A 184 6.52 -23.46 -9.40
C SER A 184 5.68 -24.69 -9.73
N LYS A 185 5.35 -25.51 -8.73
CA LYS A 185 4.52 -26.71 -8.87
C LYS A 185 3.03 -26.40 -9.01
N HIS A 186 2.55 -25.24 -8.56
CA HIS A 186 1.13 -24.88 -8.69
C HIS A 186 0.65 -24.85 -10.14
N ASN A 187 -0.46 -25.54 -10.42
CA ASN A 187 -1.05 -25.60 -11.75
C ASN A 187 -1.46 -24.22 -12.27
N HIS A 188 -1.96 -23.33 -11.41
CA HIS A 188 -2.31 -21.96 -11.82
C HIS A 188 -1.09 -21.14 -12.24
N VAL A 189 0.04 -21.28 -11.54
CA VAL A 189 1.30 -20.60 -11.93
C VAL A 189 1.75 -21.04 -13.32
N LYS A 190 1.73 -22.35 -13.60
CA LYS A 190 2.08 -22.88 -14.93
C LYS A 190 1.13 -22.41 -16.03
N LYS A 191 -0.18 -22.45 -15.76
CA LYS A 191 -1.21 -21.99 -16.71
C LYS A 191 -1.08 -20.50 -17.00
N ASP A 192 -0.78 -19.70 -16.00
CA ASP A 192 -0.65 -18.25 -16.14
C ASP A 192 0.65 -17.86 -16.86
N ALA A 193 1.75 -18.59 -16.62
CA ALA A 193 2.99 -18.41 -17.37
C ALA A 193 2.80 -18.74 -18.86
N ARG A 194 2.08 -19.83 -19.19
CA ARG A 194 1.73 -20.16 -20.59
C ARG A 194 0.83 -19.11 -21.21
N LEU A 195 -0.18 -18.64 -20.45
CA LEU A 195 -1.06 -17.57 -20.90
C LEU A 195 -0.24 -16.34 -21.25
N LEU A 196 0.64 -15.87 -20.36
CA LEU A 196 1.50 -14.71 -20.61
C LEU A 196 2.38 -14.87 -21.86
N ALA A 197 2.82 -16.08 -22.17
CA ALA A 197 3.71 -16.39 -23.28
C ALA A 197 2.99 -16.73 -24.61
N ASP A 198 1.66 -16.73 -24.67
CA ASP A 198 0.91 -17.17 -25.85
C ASP A 198 0.96 -16.22 -27.06
N GLY A 199 1.50 -15.01 -26.88
CA GLY A 199 1.63 -14.00 -27.92
C GLY A 199 0.35 -13.24 -28.27
N GLN A 200 -0.81 -13.59 -27.69
CA GLN A 200 -2.08 -12.90 -27.95
C GLN A 200 -2.07 -11.48 -27.36
N VAL A 201 -1.53 -11.33 -26.16
CA VAL A 201 -1.36 -10.05 -25.46
C VAL A 201 0.12 -9.81 -25.26
N SER A 202 0.65 -8.74 -25.85
CA SER A 202 2.06 -8.37 -25.72
C SER A 202 2.31 -7.59 -24.44
N VAL A 203 3.46 -7.87 -23.80
CA VAL A 203 3.99 -7.08 -22.70
C VAL A 203 4.86 -5.97 -23.28
N VAL A 204 4.64 -4.74 -22.85
CA VAL A 204 5.49 -3.59 -23.18
C VAL A 204 6.26 -3.21 -21.93
N SER A 205 7.58 -3.27 -22.01
CA SER A 205 8.50 -2.96 -20.91
C SER A 205 8.57 -1.46 -20.64
N HIS A 206 9.14 -1.10 -19.49
CA HIS A 206 9.30 0.28 -19.06
C HIS A 206 10.03 1.15 -20.09
N GLU A 207 11.12 0.63 -20.66
CA GLU A 207 12.00 1.31 -21.60
C GLU A 207 11.32 1.58 -22.95
N GLN A 208 10.22 0.88 -23.23
CA GLN A 208 9.45 1.01 -24.47
C GLN A 208 8.25 1.95 -24.32
N LEU A 209 7.90 2.36 -23.11
CA LEU A 209 6.80 3.28 -22.86
C LEU A 209 7.21 4.70 -23.23
N GLN A 210 6.24 5.48 -23.72
CA GLN A 210 6.42 6.89 -24.05
C GLN A 210 5.40 7.76 -23.33
N VAL A 211 5.64 9.07 -23.30
CA VAL A 211 4.78 10.03 -22.60
C VAL A 211 3.32 9.94 -23.06
N GLN A 212 3.07 9.73 -24.37
CA GLN A 212 1.70 9.61 -24.89
C GLN A 212 0.96 8.35 -24.41
N ASP A 213 1.66 7.34 -23.89
CA ASP A 213 1.05 6.12 -23.37
C ASP A 213 0.52 6.29 -21.94
N LEU A 214 0.96 7.31 -21.21
CA LEU A 214 0.66 7.45 -19.78
C LEU A 214 -0.81 7.68 -19.49
N LEU A 215 -1.50 8.48 -20.31
CA LEU A 215 -2.91 8.77 -20.14
C LEU A 215 -3.79 7.49 -20.24
N PRO A 216 -3.74 6.70 -21.34
CA PRO A 216 -4.52 5.46 -21.42
C PRO A 216 -4.12 4.44 -20.35
N LEU A 217 -2.84 4.35 -19.96
CA LEU A 217 -2.42 3.46 -18.87
C LEU A 217 -3.00 3.88 -17.52
N ARG A 218 -3.03 5.19 -17.22
CA ARG A 218 -3.67 5.72 -16.02
C ARG A 218 -5.17 5.43 -16.01
N ASP A 219 -5.84 5.56 -17.15
CA ASP A 219 -7.28 5.29 -17.24
C ASP A 219 -7.59 3.82 -16.91
N LEU A 220 -6.77 2.87 -17.36
CA LEU A 220 -6.86 1.46 -16.99
C LEU A 220 -6.65 1.23 -15.48
N PHE A 221 -5.70 1.94 -14.87
CA PHE A 221 -5.51 1.91 -13.42
C PHE A 221 -6.76 2.44 -12.69
N ARG A 222 -7.27 3.60 -13.08
CA ARG A 222 -8.42 4.25 -12.45
C ARG A 222 -9.70 3.42 -12.59
N GLN A 223 -9.93 2.83 -13.76
CA GLN A 223 -11.07 1.94 -14.01
C GLN A 223 -11.11 0.80 -12.98
N LEU A 224 -9.96 0.19 -12.67
CA LEU A 224 -9.86 -0.87 -11.69
C LEU A 224 -9.90 -0.34 -10.25
N PHE A 225 -8.96 0.52 -9.85
CA PHE A 225 -8.77 0.89 -8.44
C PHE A 225 -9.77 1.92 -7.95
N ILE A 226 -10.13 2.89 -8.77
CA ILE A 226 -10.96 4.01 -8.33
C ILE A 226 -12.43 3.68 -8.58
N THR A 227 -12.79 3.41 -9.84
CA THR A 227 -14.19 3.19 -10.23
C THR A 227 -14.75 1.87 -9.70
N LYS A 228 -14.03 0.76 -9.89
CA LYS A 228 -14.50 -0.56 -9.47
C LYS A 228 -14.28 -0.83 -7.99
N HIS A 229 -13.15 -0.41 -7.43
CA HIS A 229 -12.80 -0.71 -6.04
C HIS A 229 -13.21 0.39 -5.06
N SER A 230 -12.61 1.57 -5.05
CA SER A 230 -13.02 2.63 -4.11
C SER A 230 -12.32 3.95 -4.44
N PRO A 231 -13.01 5.10 -4.32
CA PRO A 231 -12.37 6.42 -4.39
C PRO A 231 -11.41 6.69 -3.22
N LEU A 232 -11.35 5.82 -2.20
CA LEU A 232 -10.38 5.89 -1.10
C LEU A 232 -9.05 5.22 -1.44
N ASN A 233 -8.94 4.52 -2.58
CA ASN A 233 -7.66 4.06 -3.10
C ASN A 233 -6.81 5.25 -3.56
N PRO A 234 -5.46 5.15 -3.55
CA PRO A 234 -4.60 6.25 -3.98
C PRO A 234 -4.86 6.55 -5.46
N ASP A 235 -5.35 7.75 -5.74
CA ASP A 235 -5.64 8.20 -7.10
C ASP A 235 -4.41 8.87 -7.70
N PHE A 236 -3.53 8.07 -8.30
CA PHE A 236 -2.26 8.56 -8.85
C PHE A 236 -2.49 9.59 -9.97
N SER A 237 -1.84 10.75 -9.80
CA SER A 237 -1.96 11.89 -10.71
C SER A 237 -1.26 11.64 -12.06
N PRO A 238 -1.56 12.42 -13.12
CA PRO A 238 -0.74 12.39 -14.34
C PRO A 238 0.76 12.58 -14.04
N GLU A 239 1.09 13.49 -13.13
CA GLU A 239 2.47 13.81 -12.76
C GLU A 239 3.15 12.63 -12.08
N PHE A 240 2.44 11.82 -11.30
CA PHE A 240 3.00 10.59 -10.73
C PHE A 240 3.33 9.55 -11.81
N PHE A 241 2.50 9.40 -12.84
CA PHE A 241 2.81 8.52 -13.97
C PHE A 241 4.04 9.03 -14.75
N GLN A 242 4.16 10.35 -14.91
CA GLN A 242 5.33 10.97 -15.52
C GLN A 242 6.60 10.73 -14.69
N LEU A 243 6.55 10.93 -13.37
CA LEU A 243 7.65 10.59 -12.46
C LEU A 243 8.07 9.13 -12.61
N CYS A 244 7.10 8.21 -12.69
CA CYS A 244 7.37 6.79 -12.86
C CYS A 244 8.10 6.53 -14.18
N LEU A 245 7.63 7.10 -15.30
CA LEU A 245 8.28 6.98 -16.61
C LEU A 245 9.71 7.54 -16.63
N GLU A 246 9.93 8.69 -16.01
CA GLU A 246 11.22 9.40 -16.07
C GLU A 246 12.28 8.80 -15.15
N THR A 247 11.88 8.26 -14.00
CA THR A 247 12.81 7.88 -12.93
C THR A 247 12.78 6.41 -12.55
N GLY A 248 11.77 5.67 -13.02
CA GLY A 248 11.51 4.31 -12.58
C GLY A 248 11.02 4.23 -11.13
N PHE A 249 10.43 5.30 -10.56
CA PHE A 249 9.90 5.30 -9.19
C PHE A 249 8.98 4.08 -8.92
N LEU A 250 7.99 3.89 -9.81
CA LEU A 250 7.43 2.59 -10.12
C LEU A 250 7.91 2.19 -11.50
N GLU A 251 8.45 0.99 -11.65
CA GLU A 251 8.78 0.47 -12.97
C GLU A 251 7.48 0.01 -13.66
N LEU A 252 7.06 0.79 -14.65
CA LEU A 252 5.82 0.57 -15.38
C LEU A 252 5.97 -0.49 -16.47
N HIS A 253 4.98 -1.37 -16.57
CA HIS A 253 4.79 -2.32 -17.67
C HIS A 253 3.37 -2.19 -18.20
N GLY A 254 3.21 -2.26 -19.52
CA GLY A 254 1.91 -2.23 -20.18
C GLY A 254 1.55 -3.58 -20.81
N LEU A 255 0.26 -3.82 -21.01
CA LEU A 255 -0.24 -4.90 -21.85
C LEU A 255 -0.93 -4.33 -23.09
N ARG A 256 -0.56 -4.81 -24.27
CA ARG A 256 -1.24 -4.50 -25.54
C ARG A 256 -1.94 -5.71 -26.12
N TRP A 257 -3.15 -5.49 -26.59
CA TRP A 257 -3.93 -6.49 -27.33
C TRP A 257 -4.54 -5.79 -28.53
N GLN A 258 -4.33 -6.30 -29.75
CA GLN A 258 -4.83 -5.67 -30.99
C GLN A 258 -4.50 -4.18 -31.11
N GLY A 259 -3.27 -3.79 -30.73
CA GLY A 259 -2.78 -2.41 -30.81
C GLY A 259 -3.27 -1.46 -29.72
N ARG A 260 -4.23 -1.85 -28.87
CA ARG A 260 -4.73 -1.03 -27.74
C ARG A 260 -4.11 -1.43 -26.41
N TRP A 261 -3.96 -0.45 -25.53
CA TRP A 261 -3.62 -0.68 -24.12
C TRP A 261 -4.79 -1.38 -23.42
N VAL A 262 -4.49 -2.47 -22.72
CA VAL A 262 -5.49 -3.28 -21.99
C VAL A 262 -5.07 -3.60 -20.56
N GLY A 263 -3.83 -3.29 -20.18
CA GLY A 263 -3.36 -3.45 -18.81
C GLY A 263 -2.13 -2.59 -18.50
N VAL A 264 -1.94 -2.33 -17.21
CA VAL A 264 -0.78 -1.63 -16.64
C VAL A 264 -0.39 -2.30 -15.32
N LEU A 265 0.91 -2.35 -15.06
CA LEU A 265 1.51 -2.84 -13.82
C LEU A 265 2.64 -1.88 -13.43
N GLY A 266 2.71 -1.46 -12.17
CA GLY A 266 3.81 -0.68 -11.63
C GLY A 266 4.50 -1.43 -10.52
N LEU A 267 5.77 -1.78 -10.72
CA LEU A 267 6.58 -2.56 -9.80
C LEU A 267 7.32 -1.62 -8.84
N TYR A 268 7.34 -2.00 -7.56
CA TYR A 268 8.08 -1.30 -6.52
C TYR A 268 8.96 -2.27 -5.75
N ALA A 269 10.25 -1.97 -5.66
CA ALA A 269 11.19 -2.65 -4.78
C ALA A 269 12.08 -1.61 -4.10
N HIS A 270 12.41 -1.86 -2.84
CA HIS A 270 13.47 -1.14 -2.14
C HIS A 270 14.72 -2.02 -2.15
N ALA A 271 15.90 -1.46 -2.42
CA ALA A 271 17.13 -2.21 -2.63
C ALA A 271 17.43 -3.20 -1.49
N ASP A 272 17.25 -2.76 -0.24
CA ASP A 272 17.61 -3.55 0.95
C ASP A 272 16.46 -4.39 1.55
N SER A 273 15.24 -4.29 1.01
CA SER A 273 14.10 -5.03 1.60
C SER A 273 14.11 -6.50 1.17
N GLY A 274 14.62 -6.81 -0.02
CA GLY A 274 14.51 -8.14 -0.63
C GLY A 274 13.08 -8.51 -1.04
N TRP A 275 12.20 -7.51 -1.19
CA TRP A 275 10.80 -7.67 -1.58
C TRP A 275 10.44 -6.81 -2.80
N LEU A 276 9.57 -7.36 -3.64
CA LEU A 276 8.87 -6.70 -4.73
C LEU A 276 7.38 -6.58 -4.38
N THR A 277 6.73 -5.48 -4.73
CA THR A 277 5.27 -5.29 -4.62
C THR A 277 4.75 -4.54 -5.85
N THR A 278 3.43 -4.48 -6.02
CA THR A 278 2.77 -3.77 -7.11
C THR A 278 1.76 -2.75 -6.57
N PRO A 279 2.17 -1.49 -6.33
CA PRO A 279 1.24 -0.46 -5.85
C PRO A 279 0.24 0.00 -6.92
N LEU A 280 0.58 -0.21 -8.19
CA LEU A 280 -0.19 0.20 -9.35
C LEU A 280 -0.49 -1.03 -10.19
N ILE A 281 -1.76 -1.34 -10.40
CA ILE A 281 -2.20 -2.38 -11.34
C ILE A 281 -3.53 -1.93 -11.94
N GLY A 282 -3.72 -2.14 -13.24
CA GLY A 282 -4.93 -1.71 -13.95
C GLY A 282 -5.15 -2.59 -15.16
N TYR A 283 -6.40 -2.80 -15.53
CA TYR A 283 -6.74 -3.49 -16.77
C TYR A 283 -8.16 -3.14 -17.20
N ASP A 284 -8.44 -3.32 -18.48
CA ASP A 284 -9.75 -3.03 -19.02
C ASP A 284 -10.76 -4.07 -18.53
N THR A 285 -11.66 -3.66 -17.65
CA THR A 285 -12.66 -4.54 -17.05
C THR A 285 -13.87 -4.80 -17.96
N SER A 286 -13.95 -4.13 -19.11
CA SER A 286 -15.01 -4.34 -20.12
C SER A 286 -14.71 -5.50 -21.08
N LEU A 287 -13.45 -5.94 -21.13
CA LEU A 287 -13.02 -7.01 -22.01
C LEU A 287 -13.34 -8.41 -21.46
N PRO A 288 -13.45 -9.43 -22.34
CA PRO A 288 -13.77 -10.80 -21.93
C PRO A 288 -12.75 -11.38 -20.94
N GLN A 289 -13.25 -12.11 -19.93
CA GLN A 289 -12.40 -12.69 -18.88
C GLN A 289 -11.41 -13.73 -19.42
N GLU A 290 -11.71 -14.33 -20.57
CA GLU A 290 -10.92 -15.33 -21.28
C GLU A 290 -9.56 -14.78 -21.72
N LEU A 291 -9.44 -13.47 -21.97
CA LEU A 291 -8.15 -12.81 -22.21
C LEU A 291 -7.22 -12.89 -20.99
N GLY A 292 -7.80 -13.05 -19.80
CA GLY A 292 -7.08 -13.29 -18.56
C GLY A 292 -6.11 -12.17 -18.18
N LEU A 293 -6.48 -10.91 -18.42
CA LEU A 293 -5.61 -9.73 -18.21
C LEU A 293 -5.03 -9.67 -16.79
N TYR A 294 -5.85 -9.86 -15.76
CA TYR A 294 -5.36 -9.93 -14.37
C TYR A 294 -4.39 -11.11 -14.17
N ARG A 295 -4.65 -12.28 -14.76
CA ARG A 295 -3.75 -13.44 -14.71
C ARG A 295 -2.40 -13.13 -15.36
N ARG A 296 -2.40 -12.47 -16.51
CA ARG A 296 -1.18 -12.04 -17.22
C ARG A 296 -0.37 -11.04 -16.39
N LEU A 297 -1.01 -10.03 -15.83
CA LEU A 297 -0.36 -9.03 -14.96
C LEU A 297 0.27 -9.68 -13.72
N MET A 298 -0.44 -10.59 -13.07
CA MET A 298 0.07 -11.29 -11.88
C MET A 298 1.15 -12.32 -12.24
N ALA A 299 1.10 -12.92 -13.43
CA ALA A 299 2.16 -13.78 -13.96
C ALA A 299 3.44 -12.98 -14.24
N LEU A 300 3.30 -11.79 -14.86
CA LEU A 300 4.39 -10.88 -15.11
C LEU A 300 5.05 -10.45 -13.80
N LEU A 301 4.26 -10.06 -12.79
CA LEU A 301 4.75 -9.73 -11.46
C LEU A 301 5.55 -10.88 -10.82
N LEU A 302 5.03 -12.11 -10.88
CA LEU A 302 5.71 -13.28 -10.34
C LEU A 302 7.00 -13.60 -11.10
N ALA A 303 6.99 -13.48 -12.43
CA ALA A 303 8.17 -13.66 -13.28
C ALA A 303 9.25 -12.61 -12.95
N GLN A 304 8.87 -11.35 -12.78
CA GLN A 304 9.78 -10.26 -12.41
C GLN A 304 10.40 -10.48 -11.02
N ALA A 305 9.61 -10.88 -10.03
CA ALA A 305 10.13 -11.24 -8.71
C ALA A 305 11.15 -12.39 -8.80
N LYS A 306 10.82 -13.46 -9.55
CA LYS A 306 11.71 -14.61 -9.75
C LYS A 306 13.00 -14.23 -10.46
N GLN A 307 12.92 -13.47 -11.56
CA GLN A 307 14.08 -13.05 -12.34
C GLN A 307 15.06 -12.22 -11.50
N ARG A 308 14.52 -11.35 -10.64
CA ARG A 308 15.32 -10.47 -9.75
C ARG A 308 15.74 -11.14 -8.45
N ARG A 309 15.35 -12.41 -8.23
CA ARG A 309 15.58 -13.16 -6.98
C ARG A 309 15.02 -12.42 -5.76
N LEU A 310 13.86 -11.78 -5.92
CA LEU A 310 13.14 -11.08 -4.87
C LEU A 310 11.94 -11.92 -4.40
N ARG A 311 11.58 -11.77 -3.13
CA ARG A 311 10.31 -12.25 -2.61
C ARG A 311 9.19 -11.31 -3.05
N LEU A 312 7.96 -11.79 -3.05
CA LEU A 312 6.81 -11.08 -3.57
C LEU A 312 5.79 -10.78 -2.48
N HIS A 313 5.54 -9.50 -2.27
CA HIS A 313 4.48 -8.99 -1.44
C HIS A 313 3.27 -8.66 -2.32
N TYR A 314 2.32 -9.58 -2.43
CA TYR A 314 1.14 -9.43 -3.27
C TYR A 314 0.12 -8.39 -2.77
N SER A 315 0.35 -7.76 -1.62
CA SER A 315 -0.62 -6.84 -0.98
C SER A 315 -1.97 -7.53 -0.69
N SER A 316 -3.01 -6.77 -0.40
CA SER A 316 -4.36 -7.24 -0.04
C SER A 316 -5.25 -7.57 -1.23
N GLY A 317 -6.38 -8.23 -0.97
CA GLY A 317 -7.40 -8.58 -1.97
C GLY A 317 -7.07 -9.83 -2.80
N ALA A 318 -8.05 -10.34 -3.55
CA ALA A 318 -7.93 -11.53 -4.41
C ALA A 318 -7.33 -12.76 -3.68
N ALA A 319 -7.81 -13.01 -2.46
CA ALA A 319 -7.30 -14.01 -1.52
C ALA A 319 -7.10 -15.40 -2.15
N GLN A 320 -8.18 -16.01 -2.64
CA GLN A 320 -8.16 -17.33 -3.26
C GLN A 320 -7.21 -17.38 -4.48
N PHE A 321 -7.20 -16.32 -5.29
CA PHE A 321 -6.34 -16.22 -6.46
C PHE A 321 -4.86 -16.26 -6.06
N LYS A 322 -4.46 -15.53 -5.02
CA LYS A 322 -3.08 -15.45 -4.55
C LYS A 322 -2.64 -16.75 -3.88
N ARG A 323 -3.49 -17.37 -3.06
CA ARG A 323 -3.20 -18.70 -2.47
C ARG A 323 -2.97 -19.77 -3.53
N ALA A 324 -3.77 -19.77 -4.58
CA ALA A 324 -3.62 -20.69 -5.72
C ALA A 324 -2.28 -20.52 -6.47
N ARG A 325 -1.50 -19.48 -6.14
CA ARG A 325 -0.20 -19.13 -6.74
C ARG A 325 0.91 -19.03 -5.69
N GLY A 326 0.78 -19.75 -4.57
CA GLY A 326 1.79 -19.81 -3.51
C GLY A 326 1.78 -18.63 -2.54
N GLY A 327 0.76 -17.76 -2.61
CA GLY A 327 0.58 -16.68 -1.64
C GLY A 327 0.18 -17.21 -0.26
N VAL A 328 1.01 -16.94 0.74
CA VAL A 328 0.76 -17.24 2.15
C VAL A 328 0.18 -16.00 2.84
N PRO A 329 -0.97 -16.12 3.52
CA PRO A 329 -1.59 -14.98 4.20
C PRO A 329 -0.73 -14.53 5.40
N ALA A 330 -0.55 -13.22 5.53
CA ALA A 330 0.12 -12.58 6.67
C ALA A 330 -0.68 -11.35 7.13
N LEU A 331 -0.69 -11.09 8.44
CA LEU A 331 -1.31 -9.90 8.99
C LEU A 331 -0.32 -8.75 8.92
N GLU A 332 -0.76 -7.62 8.37
CA GLU A 332 0.01 -6.38 8.29
C GLU A 332 -0.57 -5.34 9.26
N TYR A 333 0.33 -4.56 9.86
CA TYR A 333 0.04 -3.61 10.92
C TYR A 333 0.47 -2.20 10.51
N SER A 334 -0.09 -1.22 11.20
CA SER A 334 0.55 0.09 11.34
C SER A 334 1.04 0.23 12.78
N ALA A 335 2.27 0.72 12.94
CA ALA A 335 2.86 1.00 14.24
C ALA A 335 2.58 2.46 14.61
N VAL A 336 2.12 2.72 15.83
CA VAL A 336 1.83 4.07 16.33
C VAL A 336 2.64 4.35 17.60
N TYR A 337 3.34 5.48 17.63
CA TYR A 337 4.05 5.98 18.80
C TYR A 337 3.28 7.13 19.45
N GLU A 338 3.12 7.03 20.76
CA GLU A 338 2.24 7.91 21.55
C GLU A 338 2.88 8.43 22.84
N GLN A 339 4.08 7.97 23.20
CA GLN A 339 4.62 8.17 24.54
C GLN A 339 4.85 9.64 24.92
N HIS A 340 4.98 10.54 23.96
CA HIS A 340 5.10 11.99 24.20
C HIS A 340 3.76 12.72 24.39
N LEU A 341 2.63 12.05 24.14
CA LEU A 341 1.31 12.67 24.13
C LEU A 341 0.67 12.82 25.53
N PRO A 342 -0.31 13.72 25.69
CA PRO A 342 -1.09 13.83 26.93
C PRO A 342 -1.84 12.53 27.25
N GLN A 343 -1.98 12.18 28.54
CA GLN A 343 -2.58 10.91 28.98
C GLN A 343 -3.97 10.63 28.39
N GLY A 344 -4.78 11.66 28.14
CA GLY A 344 -6.09 11.51 27.48
C GLY A 344 -5.97 10.88 26.10
N GLN A 345 -5.09 11.41 25.24
CA GLN A 345 -4.86 10.87 23.89
C GLN A 345 -4.33 9.44 23.95
N LYS A 346 -3.40 9.17 24.88
CA LYS A 346 -2.86 7.81 25.12
C LYS A 346 -3.97 6.81 25.44
N ARG A 347 -4.89 7.16 26.35
CA ARG A 347 -6.02 6.29 26.72
C ARG A 347 -6.93 5.99 25.54
N TYR A 348 -7.28 7.01 24.76
CA TYR A 348 -8.08 6.82 23.54
C TYR A 348 -7.38 5.89 22.54
N LEU A 349 -6.09 6.11 22.30
CA LEU A 349 -5.30 5.30 21.38
C LEU A 349 -5.18 3.85 21.87
N GLN A 350 -4.92 3.63 23.15
CA GLN A 350 -4.80 2.29 23.72
C GLN A 350 -6.13 1.53 23.64
N LEU A 351 -7.26 2.20 23.90
CA LEU A 351 -8.58 1.58 23.75
C LEU A 351 -8.90 1.27 22.28
N PHE A 352 -8.58 2.19 21.37
CA PHE A 352 -8.70 1.98 19.93
C PHE A 352 -7.87 0.76 19.48
N ALA A 353 -6.59 0.74 19.84
CA ALA A 353 -5.65 -0.31 19.50
C ALA A 353 -6.07 -1.67 20.07
N LYS A 354 -6.41 -1.75 21.37
CA LYS A 354 -6.91 -2.99 22.00
C LYS A 354 -8.15 -3.53 21.29
N THR A 355 -9.07 -2.64 20.93
CA THR A 355 -10.29 -3.03 20.21
C THR A 355 -9.95 -3.64 18.84
N LEU A 356 -9.08 -2.99 18.05
CA LEU A 356 -8.69 -3.52 16.74
C LEU A 356 -7.81 -4.76 16.83
N GLN A 357 -6.88 -4.83 17.79
CA GLN A 357 -6.05 -6.03 18.03
C GLN A 357 -6.90 -7.26 18.36
N ARG A 358 -8.03 -7.07 19.06
CA ARG A 358 -8.96 -8.16 19.38
C ARG A 358 -9.90 -8.50 18.21
N CYS A 359 -10.49 -7.49 17.58
CA CYS A 359 -11.60 -7.69 16.64
C CYS A 359 -11.15 -7.80 15.18
N ALA A 360 -10.11 -7.08 14.76
CA ALA A 360 -9.72 -7.05 13.35
C ALA A 360 -9.12 -8.37 12.85
N PRO A 361 -8.19 -9.06 13.56
CA PRO A 361 -7.63 -10.31 13.07
C PRO A 361 -8.64 -11.42 12.74
N PRO A 362 -9.66 -11.72 13.57
CA PRO A 362 -10.65 -12.74 13.22
C PRO A 362 -11.56 -12.29 12.06
N VAL A 363 -11.97 -11.02 12.02
CA VAL A 363 -12.79 -10.47 10.93
C VAL A 363 -12.03 -10.55 9.61
N LEU A 364 -10.78 -10.09 9.60
CA LEU A 364 -9.93 -10.12 8.43
C LEU A 364 -9.68 -11.55 7.95
N ARG A 365 -9.38 -12.50 8.86
CA ARG A 365 -9.23 -13.92 8.50
C ARG A 365 -10.51 -14.54 7.92
N ARG A 366 -11.68 -14.14 8.42
CA ARG A 366 -12.96 -14.62 7.89
C ARG A 366 -13.26 -14.03 6.51
N ALA A 367 -13.03 -12.73 6.33
CA ALA A 367 -13.14 -12.08 5.01
C ALA A 367 -12.16 -12.68 4.00
N ASP A 368 -11.03 -13.20 4.46
CA ASP A 368 -10.01 -13.87 3.66
C ASP A 368 -10.42 -15.29 3.20
N GLN A 369 -11.38 -15.92 3.89
CA GLN A 369 -11.92 -17.25 3.54
C GLN A 369 -13.13 -17.18 2.60
N LEU A 370 -13.78 -16.01 2.54
CA LEU A 370 -14.75 -15.65 1.50
C LEU A 370 -14.02 -15.34 0.20
#